data_AF-A0A2K0XS04-F1
#
_entry.id   AF-A0A2K0XS04-F1
#
_cell.length_a   1.000
_cell.length_b   1.000
_cell.length_c   1.000
_cell.angle_alpha   90.00
_cell.angle_beta   90.00
_cell.angle_gamma   90.00
#
_symmetry.space_group_name_H-M   'P 1'
#
loop_
_entity.id
_entity.type
_entity.pdbx_description
1 polymer ?
#
loop_
_entity_poly.entity_id
_entity_poly.type
_entity_poly.pdbx_seq_one_letter_code
_entity_poly.pdbx_strand_id
1 'polypeptide(L)'
;MKQKLNKIPKINKAGSKADDLSCEDSDDASLGYVVFRDVDSVISHREATSVRAWIDSGKTFHTIRDSGSHTELILAGLWGAKAGGVPNMLGMMMGYLAENPKRHQHTDQFFLRYCVWPYVRQDVYASDRIFGFMDAHPITEVGFDFDKTHIGCDEGGSIFTLTSSTLQQGDRVVWRLYSQIDPALNADLSHRRVDERLICDYETIIEQDNTLMGKIPRIYARGIPTGETRIDFKKLDESV
;
A
#
# COMPACT_ATOMS: atom_id res chain seq x y z
N MET A 1 -28.66 31.22 32.81
CA MET A 1 -28.39 31.08 34.26
C MET A 1 -28.64 29.63 34.64
N LYS A 2 -27.72 29.02 35.39
CA LYS A 2 -27.68 27.64 35.94
C LYS A 2 -27.05 26.55 35.06
N GLN A 3 -25.73 26.46 35.22
CA GLN A 3 -24.90 25.26 35.19
C GLN A 3 -25.53 24.10 36.00
N LYS A 4 -25.27 22.87 35.55
CA LYS A 4 -25.06 21.71 36.44
C LYS A 4 -23.78 21.00 36.01
N LEU A 5 -22.77 21.06 36.88
CA LEU A 5 -21.56 20.27 36.84
C LEU A 5 -21.80 18.86 37.42
N ASN A 6 -21.01 17.93 36.87
CA ASN A 6 -20.45 16.71 37.43
C ASN A 6 -21.34 15.50 37.74
N LYS A 7 -21.07 14.42 36.99
CA LYS A 7 -20.57 13.16 37.57
C LYS A 7 -19.49 12.55 36.66
N ILE A 8 -18.29 12.40 37.21
CA ILE A 8 -17.16 11.64 36.65
C ILE A 8 -17.47 10.14 36.83
N PRO A 9 -17.42 9.30 35.78
CA PRO A 9 -17.32 7.86 35.94
C PRO A 9 -15.87 7.39 35.85
N LYS A 10 -15.59 6.36 36.64
CA LYS A 10 -14.29 5.79 36.99
C LYS A 10 -13.56 5.15 35.80
N ILE A 11 -12.25 5.26 35.83
CA ILE A 11 -11.28 4.53 35.00
C ILE A 11 -11.38 3.04 35.36
N ASN A 12 -11.64 2.19 34.36
CA ASN A 12 -11.37 0.76 34.43
C ASN A 12 -10.62 0.33 33.15
N LYS A 13 -9.65 -0.55 33.38
CA LYS A 13 -8.58 -1.00 32.48
C LYS A 13 -9.04 -1.60 31.15
N ALA A 14 -8.22 -1.33 30.12
CA ALA A 14 -7.81 -2.19 29.01
C ALA A 14 -8.88 -3.04 28.30
N GLY A 15 -9.26 -2.58 27.12
CA GLY A 15 -9.82 -3.38 26.03
C GLY A 15 -9.54 -2.64 24.74
N SER A 16 -8.68 -3.19 23.88
CA SER A 16 -8.29 -2.63 22.59
C SER A 16 -9.52 -2.41 21.71
N LYS A 17 -9.81 -1.15 21.34
CA LYS A 17 -10.70 -0.83 20.22
C LYS A 17 -9.99 -1.23 18.94
N ALA A 18 -10.35 -2.38 18.40
CA ALA A 18 -10.13 -2.76 17.01
C ALA A 18 -11.45 -2.59 16.26
N ASP A 19 -12.06 -1.41 16.35
CA ASP A 19 -13.36 -1.12 15.73
C ASP A 19 -13.26 0.25 15.04
N ASP A 20 -12.46 0.36 13.97
CA ASP A 20 -12.65 1.40 12.93
C ASP A 20 -11.89 1.13 11.60
N LEU A 21 -11.84 -0.12 11.14
CA LEU A 21 -11.55 -0.43 9.73
C LEU A 21 -12.69 -1.28 9.19
N SER A 22 -13.74 -0.62 8.73
CA SER A 22 -14.63 -1.26 7.74
C SER A 22 -13.92 -1.15 6.40
N CYS A 23 -13.32 -2.23 5.94
CA CYS A 23 -13.12 -2.42 4.51
C CYS A 23 -14.54 -2.50 3.92
N GLU A 24 -14.95 -1.50 3.16
CA GLU A 24 -16.24 -1.53 2.48
C GLU A 24 -16.26 -2.75 1.55
N ASP A 25 -17.23 -3.65 1.74
CA ASP A 25 -17.34 -4.88 0.97
C ASP A 25 -17.53 -4.54 -0.53
N SER A 26 -16.85 -5.27 -1.42
CA SER A 26 -17.04 -5.14 -2.88
C SER A 26 -18.47 -5.41 -3.36
N ASP A 27 -19.31 -5.92 -2.46
CA ASP A 27 -20.71 -6.26 -2.68
C ASP A 27 -21.66 -5.14 -2.22
N ASP A 28 -21.16 -4.02 -1.67
CA ASP A 28 -21.98 -2.85 -1.37
C ASP A 28 -22.43 -2.16 -2.67
N ALA A 29 -23.73 -2.27 -2.96
CA ALA A 29 -24.37 -1.65 -4.12
C ALA A 29 -24.35 -0.11 -4.10
N SER A 30 -23.97 0.52 -2.98
CA SER A 30 -23.75 1.96 -2.89
C SER A 30 -22.43 2.40 -3.55
N LEU A 31 -21.48 1.48 -3.71
CA LEU A 31 -20.23 1.70 -4.41
C LEU A 31 -20.42 1.51 -5.92
N GLY A 32 -19.79 2.37 -6.73
CA GLY A 32 -19.74 2.15 -8.17
C GLY A 32 -18.68 1.11 -8.55
N TYR A 33 -17.47 1.31 -8.03
CA TYR A 33 -16.26 0.56 -8.37
C TYR A 33 -15.33 0.50 -7.16
N VAL A 34 -14.63 -0.62 -7.00
CA VAL A 34 -13.60 -0.84 -5.97
C VAL A 34 -12.29 -1.21 -6.64
N VAL A 35 -11.18 -0.69 -6.10
CA VAL A 35 -9.83 -0.89 -6.62
C VAL A 35 -8.94 -1.43 -5.50
N PHE A 36 -8.22 -2.52 -5.77
CA PHE A 36 -7.37 -3.20 -4.79
C PHE A 36 -5.89 -2.96 -5.11
N ARG A 37 -5.15 -2.42 -4.13
CA ARG A 37 -3.72 -2.07 -4.27
C ARG A 37 -2.91 -2.52 -3.08
N ASP A 38 -1.68 -2.95 -3.36
CA ASP A 38 -0.69 -3.14 -2.32
C ASP A 38 -0.27 -1.77 -1.76
N VAL A 39 -0.18 -1.67 -0.43
CA VAL A 39 0.07 -0.40 0.28
C VAL A 39 1.47 0.14 0.04
N ASP A 40 2.39 -0.71 -0.42
CA ASP A 40 3.76 -0.35 -0.79
C ASP A 40 3.86 0.16 -2.24
N SER A 41 2.74 0.25 -2.96
CA SER A 41 2.69 0.79 -4.32
C SER A 41 2.04 2.17 -4.38
N VAL A 42 2.75 3.15 -4.92
CA VAL A 42 2.22 4.52 -5.10
C VAL A 42 1.38 4.60 -6.36
N ILE A 43 0.13 5.06 -6.23
CA ILE A 43 -0.79 5.22 -7.37
C ILE A 43 -0.24 6.29 -8.32
N SER A 44 -0.03 5.90 -9.58
CA SER A 44 0.50 6.77 -10.63
C SER A 44 -0.60 7.32 -11.55
N HIS A 45 -0.29 8.38 -12.30
CA HIS A 45 -1.21 8.91 -13.33
C HIS A 45 -1.52 7.88 -14.43
N ARG A 46 -0.56 7.00 -14.74
CA ARG A 46 -0.72 5.91 -15.71
C ARG A 46 -1.78 4.92 -15.22
N GLU A 47 -1.72 4.57 -13.95
CA GLU A 47 -2.71 3.70 -13.33
C GLU A 47 -4.10 4.34 -13.32
N ALA A 48 -4.19 5.61 -12.89
CA ALA A 48 -5.46 6.34 -12.90
C ALA A 48 -6.09 6.41 -14.30
N THR A 49 -5.27 6.56 -15.35
CA THR A 49 -5.72 6.53 -16.74
C THR A 49 -6.24 5.14 -17.15
N SER A 50 -5.54 4.06 -16.77
CA SER A 50 -5.99 2.69 -17.03
C SER A 50 -7.30 2.37 -16.31
N VAL A 51 -7.47 2.82 -15.06
CA VAL A 51 -8.70 2.67 -14.28
C VAL A 51 -9.85 3.46 -14.92
N ARG A 52 -9.59 4.70 -15.37
CA ARG A 52 -10.57 5.51 -16.11
C ARG A 52 -11.06 4.77 -17.36
N ALA A 53 -10.14 4.26 -18.17
CA ALA A 53 -10.47 3.55 -19.40
C ALA A 53 -11.29 2.27 -19.14
N TRP A 54 -10.97 1.55 -18.06
CA TRP A 54 -11.79 0.43 -17.61
C TRP A 54 -13.22 0.86 -17.23
N ILE A 55 -13.37 1.90 -16.40
CA ILE A 55 -14.69 2.41 -16.00
C ILE A 55 -15.51 2.81 -17.24
N ASP A 56 -14.91 3.56 -18.16
CA ASP A 56 -15.56 4.04 -19.38
C ASP A 56 -15.93 2.88 -20.34
N SER A 57 -15.22 1.75 -20.27
CA SER A 57 -15.54 0.54 -21.06
C SER A 57 -16.81 -0.18 -20.58
N GLY A 58 -17.25 0.05 -19.34
CA GLY A 58 -18.40 -0.62 -18.74
C GLY A 58 -18.17 -2.07 -18.30
N LYS A 59 -16.96 -2.63 -18.48
CA LYS A 59 -16.58 -3.99 -18.05
C LYS A 59 -16.67 -4.15 -16.53
N THR A 60 -17.07 -5.32 -16.06
CA THR A 60 -17.27 -5.58 -14.62
C THR A 60 -15.97 -5.78 -13.83
N PHE A 61 -14.86 -6.15 -14.48
CA PHE A 61 -13.59 -6.45 -13.80
C PHE A 61 -12.36 -5.83 -14.49
N HIS A 62 -11.33 -5.46 -13.73
CA HIS A 62 -10.08 -4.87 -14.21
C HIS A 62 -8.86 -5.65 -13.76
N THR A 63 -7.89 -5.83 -14.66
CA THR A 63 -6.54 -6.28 -14.30
C THR A 63 -5.49 -5.38 -14.94
N ILE A 64 -4.36 -5.15 -14.26
CA ILE A 64 -3.25 -4.36 -14.79
C ILE A 64 -1.95 -5.19 -14.80
N ARG A 65 -1.24 -5.19 -15.94
CA ARG A 65 0.10 -5.76 -16.13
C ARG A 65 1.01 -4.71 -16.76
N ASP A 66 2.02 -4.27 -16.02
CA ASP A 66 2.88 -3.16 -16.46
C ASP A 66 4.39 -3.49 -16.40
N SER A 67 4.74 -4.55 -15.67
CA SER A 67 6.09 -5.07 -15.49
C SER A 67 6.18 -6.54 -15.90
N GLY A 68 7.38 -6.98 -16.29
CA GLY A 68 7.65 -8.35 -16.73
C GLY A 68 7.41 -9.40 -15.65
N SER A 69 7.37 -9.01 -14.37
CA SER A 69 7.01 -9.89 -13.25
C SER A 69 5.50 -10.08 -13.08
N HIS A 70 4.65 -9.26 -13.70
CA HIS A 70 3.18 -9.26 -13.52
C HIS A 70 2.53 -10.38 -14.35
N THR A 71 2.83 -11.63 -13.99
CA THR A 71 2.50 -12.83 -14.77
C THR A 71 1.29 -13.62 -14.25
N GLU A 72 0.70 -13.22 -13.13
CA GLU A 72 -0.51 -13.83 -12.58
C GLU A 72 -1.76 -13.53 -13.41
N LEU A 73 -2.80 -14.35 -13.25
CA LEU A 73 -4.11 -14.16 -13.91
C LEU A 73 -4.84 -12.91 -13.39
N ILE A 74 -4.73 -12.67 -12.09
CA ILE A 74 -5.17 -11.45 -11.40
C ILE A 74 -4.04 -11.13 -10.42
N LEU A 75 -3.29 -10.05 -10.60
CA LEU A 75 -2.27 -9.69 -9.61
C LEU A 75 -2.96 -9.12 -8.36
N ALA A 76 -2.67 -9.66 -7.18
CA ALA A 76 -3.42 -9.34 -5.96
C ALA A 76 -3.44 -7.85 -5.61
N GLY A 77 -2.35 -7.14 -5.89
CA GLY A 77 -2.22 -5.70 -5.72
C GLY A 77 -2.58 -4.83 -6.92
N LEU A 78 -3.11 -5.37 -8.03
CA LEU A 78 -3.40 -4.58 -9.25
C LEU A 78 -4.67 -5.04 -10.00
N TRP A 79 -5.81 -5.00 -9.31
CA TRP A 79 -7.11 -5.29 -9.91
C TRP A 79 -8.22 -4.39 -9.38
N GLY A 80 -9.40 -4.48 -9.98
CA GLY A 80 -10.59 -3.75 -9.55
C GLY A 80 -11.85 -4.46 -10.01
N ALA A 81 -12.95 -4.19 -9.32
CA ALA A 81 -14.27 -4.72 -9.65
C ALA A 81 -15.33 -3.62 -9.57
N LYS A 82 -16.30 -3.67 -10.48
CA LYS A 82 -17.56 -2.97 -10.31
C LYS A 82 -18.31 -3.58 -9.12
N ALA A 83 -19.02 -2.78 -8.33
CA ALA A 83 -19.78 -3.34 -7.20
C ALA A 83 -20.77 -4.42 -7.67
N GLY A 84 -20.79 -5.54 -6.94
CA GLY A 84 -21.56 -6.74 -7.33
C GLY A 84 -21.04 -7.46 -8.59
N GLY A 85 -19.92 -7.01 -9.17
CA GLY A 85 -19.27 -7.61 -10.33
C GLY A 85 -18.55 -8.92 -10.01
N VAL A 86 -18.37 -9.25 -8.73
CA VAL A 86 -17.90 -10.56 -8.27
C VAL A 86 -18.84 -11.08 -7.18
N PRO A 87 -19.80 -11.96 -7.52
CA PRO A 87 -20.81 -12.38 -6.57
C PRO A 87 -20.23 -13.31 -5.49
N ASN A 88 -20.73 -13.18 -4.26
CA ASN A 88 -20.44 -14.11 -3.15
C ASN A 88 -18.94 -14.22 -2.82
N MET A 89 -18.21 -13.10 -2.87
CA MET A 89 -16.77 -13.07 -2.56
C MET A 89 -16.46 -13.66 -1.18
N LEU A 90 -17.25 -13.28 -0.16
CA LEU A 90 -17.09 -13.80 1.20
C LEU A 90 -17.26 -15.33 1.25
N GLY A 91 -18.28 -15.88 0.59
CA GLY A 91 -18.52 -17.32 0.56
C GLY A 91 -17.40 -18.08 -0.15
N MET A 92 -16.92 -17.56 -1.28
CA MET A 92 -15.77 -18.15 -1.99
C MET A 92 -14.51 -18.15 -1.13
N MET A 93 -14.23 -17.03 -0.44
CA MET A 93 -13.08 -16.92 0.46
C MET A 93 -13.17 -17.92 1.61
N MET A 94 -14.33 -18.02 2.27
CA MET A 94 -14.53 -18.95 3.39
C MET A 94 -14.40 -20.41 2.93
N GLY A 95 -14.97 -20.77 1.78
CA GLY A 95 -14.81 -22.10 1.20
C GLY A 95 -13.35 -22.43 0.88
N TYR A 96 -12.66 -21.50 0.21
CA TYR A 96 -11.25 -21.66 -0.13
C TYR A 96 -10.37 -21.84 1.12
N LEU A 97 -10.59 -21.03 2.17
CA LEU A 97 -9.84 -21.13 3.43
C LEU A 97 -10.14 -22.43 4.20
N ALA A 98 -11.36 -22.96 4.11
CA ALA A 98 -11.72 -24.24 4.72
C ALA A 98 -11.01 -25.42 4.04
N GLU A 99 -10.89 -25.38 2.71
CA GLU A 99 -10.19 -26.40 1.91
C GLU A 99 -8.66 -26.27 1.99
N ASN A 100 -8.15 -25.07 2.31
CA ASN A 100 -6.72 -24.76 2.35
C ASN A 100 -6.30 -24.25 3.74
N PRO A 101 -6.24 -25.12 4.77
CA PRO A 101 -5.96 -24.70 6.15
C PRO A 101 -4.53 -24.20 6.36
N LYS A 102 -3.59 -24.57 5.47
CA LYS A 102 -2.21 -24.05 5.50
C LYS A 102 -2.14 -22.72 4.77
N ARG A 103 -1.92 -21.65 5.53
CA ARG A 103 -1.80 -20.29 5.01
C ARG A 103 -0.34 -20.01 4.63
N HIS A 104 -0.15 -19.44 3.45
CA HIS A 104 1.15 -19.00 2.95
C HIS A 104 1.02 -17.54 2.49
N GLN A 105 2.16 -16.87 2.28
CA GLN A 105 2.21 -15.46 1.89
C GLN A 105 1.52 -15.12 0.55
N HIS A 106 1.10 -16.12 -0.23
CA HIS A 106 0.42 -15.96 -1.52
C HIS A 106 -0.99 -16.60 -1.53
N THR A 107 -1.58 -16.84 -0.36
CA THR A 107 -2.90 -17.50 -0.26
C THR A 107 -3.99 -16.71 -1.00
N ASP A 108 -3.96 -15.39 -0.90
CA ASP A 108 -4.81 -14.45 -1.64
C ASP A 108 -4.59 -14.54 -3.16
N GLN A 109 -3.33 -14.58 -3.59
CA GLN A 109 -2.97 -14.70 -5.00
C GLN A 109 -3.50 -16.01 -5.63
N PHE A 110 -3.44 -17.12 -4.88
CA PHE A 110 -4.00 -18.39 -5.31
C PHE A 110 -5.53 -18.42 -5.24
N PHE A 111 -6.15 -17.81 -4.23
CA PHE A 111 -7.59 -17.64 -4.17
C PHE A 111 -8.13 -16.91 -5.41
N LEU A 112 -7.51 -15.78 -5.78
CA LEU A 112 -7.89 -15.02 -6.97
C LEU A 112 -7.77 -15.87 -8.24
N ARG A 113 -6.68 -16.66 -8.37
CA ARG A 113 -6.45 -17.55 -9.50
C ARG A 113 -7.50 -18.66 -9.61
N TYR A 114 -7.79 -19.35 -8.51
CA TYR A 114 -8.60 -20.58 -8.54
C TYR A 114 -10.10 -20.34 -8.38
N CYS A 115 -10.49 -19.31 -7.63
CA CYS A 115 -11.88 -19.03 -7.31
C CYS A 115 -12.46 -17.88 -8.13
N VAL A 116 -11.71 -16.77 -8.27
CA VAL A 116 -12.24 -15.54 -8.88
C VAL A 116 -12.06 -15.52 -10.40
N TRP A 117 -10.85 -15.81 -10.89
CA TRP A 117 -10.52 -15.78 -12.32
C TRP A 117 -11.47 -16.57 -13.23
N PRO A 118 -11.87 -17.82 -12.89
CA PRO A 118 -12.78 -18.59 -13.74
C PRO A 118 -14.10 -17.87 -14.04
N TYR A 119 -14.56 -17.04 -13.10
CA TYR A 119 -15.76 -16.22 -13.24
C TYR A 119 -15.47 -14.92 -14.02
N VAL A 120 -14.54 -14.09 -13.53
CA VAL A 120 -14.37 -12.70 -14.01
C VAL A 120 -13.79 -12.60 -15.42
N ARG A 121 -13.07 -13.64 -15.90
CA ARG A 121 -12.48 -13.65 -17.25
C ARG A 121 -13.50 -13.50 -18.38
N GLN A 122 -14.79 -13.69 -18.09
CA GLN A 122 -15.87 -13.55 -19.05
C GLN A 122 -16.19 -12.07 -19.37
N ASP A 123 -15.86 -11.15 -18.47
CA ASP A 123 -16.12 -9.72 -18.64
C ASP A 123 -15.03 -8.84 -17.99
N VAL A 124 -13.80 -9.05 -18.45
CA VAL A 124 -12.60 -8.36 -17.97
C VAL A 124 -12.14 -7.28 -18.95
N TYR A 125 -11.73 -6.14 -18.42
CA TYR A 125 -10.85 -5.18 -19.09
C TYR A 125 -9.42 -5.48 -18.64
N ALA A 126 -8.59 -6.00 -19.54
CA ALA A 126 -7.17 -6.21 -19.26
C ALA A 126 -6.38 -4.99 -19.73
N SER A 127 -5.72 -4.29 -18.82
CA SER A 127 -4.70 -3.28 -19.16
C SER A 127 -3.33 -3.95 -19.14
N ASP A 128 -2.63 -3.96 -20.27
CA ASP A 128 -1.36 -4.67 -20.39
C ASP A 128 -0.39 -3.87 -21.26
N ARG A 129 0.83 -3.66 -20.77
CA ARG A 129 1.90 -2.99 -21.51
C ARG A 129 2.78 -3.99 -22.29
N ILE A 130 2.80 -5.27 -21.92
CA ILE A 130 3.87 -6.22 -22.32
C ILE A 130 3.33 -7.45 -23.04
N PHE A 131 2.32 -8.13 -22.49
CA PHE A 131 2.02 -9.53 -22.88
C PHE A 131 0.89 -9.65 -23.91
N GLY A 132 -0.05 -8.71 -23.93
CA GLY A 132 -1.22 -8.78 -24.81
C GLY A 132 -2.22 -9.89 -24.41
N PHE A 133 -2.23 -10.29 -23.14
CA PHE A 133 -3.06 -11.41 -22.67
C PHE A 133 -4.56 -11.05 -22.66
N MET A 134 -5.40 -11.90 -23.29
CA MET A 134 -6.87 -11.71 -23.40
C MET A 134 -7.28 -10.40 -24.07
N ASP A 135 -6.77 -10.14 -25.27
CA ASP A 135 -7.08 -8.93 -26.05
C ASP A 135 -6.86 -7.65 -25.22
N ALA A 136 -5.72 -7.61 -24.54
CA ALA A 136 -5.43 -6.54 -23.62
C ALA A 136 -5.32 -5.18 -24.30
N HIS A 137 -5.73 -4.16 -23.55
CA HIS A 137 -5.69 -2.77 -23.94
C HIS A 137 -4.33 -2.18 -23.52
N PRO A 138 -3.67 -1.43 -24.41
CA PRO A 138 -2.35 -0.89 -24.13
C PRO A 138 -2.38 0.13 -22.98
N ILE A 139 -1.35 0.10 -22.15
CA ILE A 139 -1.09 1.14 -21.16
C ILE A 139 -0.20 2.21 -21.81
N THR A 140 -0.46 3.49 -21.54
CA THR A 140 0.38 4.58 -22.03
C THR A 140 1.84 4.43 -21.57
N GLU A 141 2.77 4.70 -22.47
CA GLU A 141 4.21 4.78 -22.17
C GLU A 141 4.61 6.16 -21.60
N VAL A 142 3.70 7.15 -21.64
CA VAL A 142 3.94 8.47 -21.02
C VAL A 142 3.98 8.31 -19.50
N GLY A 143 5.09 8.72 -18.88
CA GLY A 143 5.32 8.58 -17.44
C GLY A 143 5.79 7.19 -17.02
N PHE A 144 6.28 6.36 -17.95
CA PHE A 144 6.94 5.09 -17.67
C PHE A 144 8.46 5.26 -17.72
N ASP A 145 9.15 4.71 -16.72
CA ASP A 145 10.61 4.55 -16.73
C ASP A 145 10.92 3.46 -15.71
N PHE A 146 11.28 2.26 -16.17
CA PHE A 146 11.40 1.10 -15.28
C PHE A 146 12.36 1.31 -14.11
N ASP A 147 13.42 2.12 -14.30
CA ASP A 147 14.39 2.44 -13.25
C ASP A 147 13.83 3.40 -12.20
N LYS A 148 12.81 4.18 -12.58
CA LYS A 148 12.15 5.17 -11.70
C LYS A 148 10.82 4.71 -11.15
N THR A 149 9.91 4.27 -12.02
CA THR A 149 8.51 3.93 -11.72
C THR A 149 7.86 3.04 -12.81
N HIS A 150 7.00 2.15 -12.35
CA HIS A 150 6.00 1.44 -13.13
C HIS A 150 4.77 1.23 -12.23
N ILE A 151 3.60 0.92 -12.81
CA ILE A 151 2.38 0.68 -12.03
C ILE A 151 2.60 -0.55 -11.13
N GLY A 152 2.30 -0.44 -9.84
CA GLY A 152 2.50 -1.53 -8.87
C GLY A 152 3.95 -1.75 -8.45
N CYS A 153 4.85 -0.80 -8.69
CA CYS A 153 6.21 -0.89 -8.20
C CYS A 153 6.25 -0.80 -6.66
N ASP A 154 6.93 -1.76 -6.04
CA ASP A 154 7.20 -1.78 -4.60
C ASP A 154 8.13 -0.62 -4.18
N GLU A 155 7.68 0.17 -3.23
CA GLU A 155 8.44 1.24 -2.58
C GLU A 155 8.99 0.84 -1.20
N GLY A 156 8.58 -0.27 -0.58
CA GLY A 156 8.94 -0.70 0.78
C GLY A 156 10.34 -1.29 0.97
N GLY A 157 11.14 -1.42 -0.10
CA GLY A 157 12.40 -2.17 -0.08
C GLY A 157 13.65 -1.45 0.47
N SER A 158 13.61 -0.15 0.77
CA SER A 158 14.84 0.59 1.16
C SER A 158 15.12 0.51 2.65
N ILE A 159 16.39 0.22 3.00
CA ILE A 159 16.87 0.11 4.38
C ILE A 159 17.82 1.27 4.65
N PHE A 160 17.66 1.92 5.81
CA PHE A 160 18.65 2.85 6.33
C PHE A 160 19.39 2.24 7.53
N THR A 161 20.63 2.69 7.72
CA THR A 161 21.42 2.40 8.91
C THR A 161 22.02 3.71 9.42
N LEU A 162 21.68 4.10 10.64
CA LEU A 162 22.30 5.20 11.36
C LEU A 162 23.27 4.64 12.40
N THR A 163 24.45 5.22 12.49
CA THR A 163 25.45 4.86 13.50
C THR A 163 25.64 6.00 14.49
N SER A 164 25.65 5.68 15.78
CA SER A 164 25.89 6.65 16.85
C SER A 164 26.47 5.96 18.06
N SER A 165 27.63 6.42 18.54
CA SER A 165 28.29 5.90 19.75
C SER A 165 27.47 6.06 21.04
N THR A 166 26.37 6.79 20.97
CA THR A 166 25.47 6.99 22.11
C THR A 166 24.40 5.91 22.22
N LEU A 167 24.13 5.14 21.15
CA LEU A 167 23.11 4.10 21.14
C LEU A 167 23.65 2.82 21.77
N GLN A 168 22.91 2.26 22.71
CA GLN A 168 23.21 1.01 23.38
C GLN A 168 22.04 0.04 23.18
N GLN A 169 22.33 -1.24 23.12
CA GLN A 169 21.33 -2.29 23.05
C GLN A 169 20.31 -2.12 24.20
N GLY A 170 19.02 -2.18 23.85
CA GLY A 170 17.92 -1.98 24.80
C GLY A 170 17.45 -0.53 24.94
N ASP A 171 18.19 0.45 24.42
CA ASP A 171 17.71 1.83 24.37
C ASP A 171 16.38 1.93 23.61
N ARG A 172 15.42 2.65 24.19
CA ARG A 172 14.20 3.05 23.47
C ARG A 172 14.45 4.35 22.74
N VAL A 173 14.16 4.38 21.44
CA VAL A 173 14.32 5.56 20.60
C VAL A 173 13.08 5.81 19.76
N VAL A 174 12.85 7.07 19.43
CA VAL A 174 11.95 7.45 18.33
C VAL A 174 12.81 7.95 17.19
N TRP A 175 12.69 7.32 16.02
CA TRP A 175 13.29 7.84 14.80
C TRP A 175 12.25 8.49 13.92
N ARG A 176 12.66 9.51 13.18
CA ARG A 176 11.78 10.34 12.36
C ARG A 176 12.35 10.49 10.96
N LEU A 177 11.48 10.39 9.97
CA LEU A 177 11.79 10.65 8.58
C LEU A 177 11.25 12.02 8.18
N TYR A 178 12.12 12.89 7.70
CA TYR A 178 11.74 14.17 7.10
C TYR A 178 12.12 14.17 5.62
N SER A 179 11.27 14.77 4.79
CA SER A 179 11.60 14.90 3.37
C SER A 179 10.96 16.14 2.74
N GLN A 180 11.66 16.67 1.74
CA GLN A 180 11.19 17.67 0.78
C GLN A 180 10.59 17.02 -0.48
N ILE A 181 10.60 15.70 -0.58
CA ILE A 181 10.09 14.96 -1.75
C ILE A 181 8.58 14.74 -1.61
N ASP A 182 7.83 15.11 -2.64
CA ASP A 182 6.45 14.67 -2.83
C ASP A 182 6.45 13.26 -3.46
N PRO A 183 5.68 12.30 -2.94
CA PRO A 183 5.58 10.97 -3.55
C PRO A 183 5.02 11.01 -4.98
N ALA A 184 4.26 12.04 -5.36
CA ALA A 184 3.84 12.25 -6.73
C ALA A 184 4.98 12.79 -7.60
N LEU A 185 5.24 12.14 -8.72
CA LEU A 185 6.24 12.57 -9.70
C LEU A 185 5.68 13.65 -10.63
N ASN A 186 6.57 14.50 -11.15
CA ASN A 186 6.25 15.41 -12.25
C ASN A 186 6.00 14.61 -13.55
N ALA A 187 5.45 15.27 -14.57
CA ALA A 187 5.19 14.65 -15.87
C ALA A 187 6.48 14.14 -16.57
N ASP A 188 7.63 14.75 -16.26
CA ASP A 188 8.96 14.33 -16.74
C ASP A 188 9.64 13.29 -15.84
N LEU A 189 8.90 12.76 -14.85
CA LEU A 189 9.37 11.78 -13.84
C LEU A 189 10.45 12.30 -12.89
N SER A 190 10.69 13.62 -12.85
CA SER A 190 11.48 14.23 -11.78
C SER A 190 10.68 14.27 -10.48
N HIS A 191 11.40 14.28 -9.35
CA HIS A 191 10.77 14.44 -8.04
C HIS A 191 10.17 15.84 -7.91
N ARG A 192 8.91 15.91 -7.53
CA ARG A 192 8.30 17.16 -7.10
C ARG A 192 8.81 17.51 -5.72
N ARG A 193 9.12 18.80 -5.52
CA ARG A 193 9.63 19.33 -4.26
C ARG A 193 8.56 20.13 -3.53
N VAL A 194 8.60 20.03 -2.21
CA VAL A 194 7.77 20.76 -1.26
C VAL A 194 8.64 21.26 -0.11
N ASP A 195 8.06 22.05 0.78
CA ASP A 195 8.70 22.36 2.06
C ASP A 195 8.95 21.08 2.87
N GLU A 196 10.03 21.06 3.65
CA GLU A 196 10.36 19.92 4.50
C GLU A 196 9.20 19.62 5.45
N ARG A 197 8.80 18.35 5.49
CA ARG A 197 7.75 17.87 6.40
C ARG A 197 8.16 16.57 7.06
N LEU A 198 7.60 16.33 8.24
CA LEU A 198 7.62 15.01 8.87
C LEU A 198 6.78 14.04 8.02
N ILE A 199 7.39 12.92 7.62
CA ILE A 199 6.72 11.86 6.86
C ILE A 199 6.17 10.81 7.82
N CYS A 200 7.00 10.34 8.73
CA CYS A 200 6.63 9.36 9.74
C CYS A 200 7.59 9.42 10.93
N ASP A 201 7.13 8.90 12.06
CA ASP A 201 7.97 8.56 13.19
C ASP A 201 7.58 7.20 13.78
N TYR A 202 8.56 6.51 14.33
CA TYR A 202 8.36 5.19 14.92
C TYR A 202 9.21 5.02 16.16
N GLU A 203 8.62 4.47 17.22
CA GLU A 203 9.37 3.99 18.37
C GLU A 203 10.00 2.63 18.03
N THR A 204 11.24 2.42 18.48
CA THR A 204 11.91 1.11 18.40
C THR A 204 12.85 0.92 19.57
N ILE A 205 13.29 -0.33 19.75
CA ILE A 205 14.35 -0.71 20.69
C ILE A 205 15.62 -0.95 19.87
N ILE A 206 16.75 -0.45 20.34
CA ILE A 206 18.04 -0.71 19.71
C ILE A 206 18.42 -2.17 19.91
N GLU A 207 18.59 -2.90 18.81
CA GLU A 207 18.93 -4.33 18.81
C GLU A 207 20.44 -4.59 18.94
N GLN A 208 21.26 -3.67 18.41
CA GLN A 208 22.72 -3.77 18.41
C GLN A 208 23.34 -2.43 18.78
N ASP A 209 24.38 -2.47 19.62
CA ASP A 209 25.12 -1.27 20.01
C ASP A 209 25.52 -0.43 18.81
N ASN A 210 25.44 0.88 19.03
CA ASN A 210 25.80 1.93 18.09
C ASN A 210 24.98 1.99 16.80
N THR A 211 23.96 1.15 16.61
CA THR A 211 23.31 0.97 15.31
C THR A 211 21.79 1.07 15.42
N LEU A 212 21.19 1.94 14.61
CA LEU A 212 19.76 2.02 14.37
C LEU A 212 19.47 1.68 12.92
N MET A 213 18.64 0.68 12.68
CA MET A 213 18.20 0.27 11.34
C MET A 213 16.68 0.41 11.20
N GLY A 214 16.23 0.67 9.99
CA GLY A 214 14.82 0.69 9.68
C GLY A 214 14.57 0.67 8.18
N LYS A 215 13.30 0.53 7.80
CA LYS A 215 12.86 0.60 6.41
C LYS A 215 12.17 1.92 6.13
N ILE A 216 12.40 2.46 4.96
CA ILE A 216 11.73 3.66 4.46
C ILE A 216 11.29 3.46 3.01
N PRO A 217 10.26 4.17 2.54
CA PRO A 217 9.90 4.14 1.14
C PRO A 217 11.06 4.57 0.23
N ARG A 218 11.27 3.85 -0.87
CA ARG A 218 12.37 4.04 -1.82
C ARG A 218 12.39 5.45 -2.40
N ILE A 219 11.22 6.05 -2.65
CA ILE A 219 11.10 7.44 -3.08
C ILE A 219 11.78 8.43 -2.12
N TYR A 220 11.67 8.22 -0.81
CA TYR A 220 12.34 9.07 0.17
C TYR A 220 13.82 8.72 0.33
N ALA A 221 14.19 7.44 0.21
CA ALA A 221 15.59 7.00 0.25
C ALA A 221 16.43 7.67 -0.85
N ARG A 222 15.85 7.89 -2.04
CA ARG A 222 16.50 8.61 -3.16
C ARG A 222 16.92 10.04 -2.80
N GLY A 223 16.27 10.67 -1.82
CA GLY A 223 16.60 12.03 -1.35
C GLY A 223 17.73 12.10 -0.32
N ILE A 224 18.22 10.96 0.21
CA ILE A 224 19.27 10.96 1.23
C ILE A 224 20.61 11.50 0.66
N PRO A 225 21.11 11.03 -0.50
CA PRO A 225 22.39 11.50 -1.04
C PRO A 225 22.42 12.99 -1.39
N THR A 226 21.26 13.57 -1.69
CA THR A 226 21.07 14.98 -2.09
C THR A 226 20.69 15.89 -0.92
N GLY A 227 20.45 15.33 0.28
CA GLY A 227 20.03 16.07 1.47
C GLY A 227 18.56 16.52 1.46
N GLU A 228 17.76 16.04 0.49
CA GLU A 228 16.31 16.31 0.41
C GLU A 228 15.51 15.47 1.41
N THR A 229 16.10 14.37 1.88
CA THR A 229 15.56 13.50 2.92
C THR A 229 16.58 13.37 4.03
N ARG A 230 16.12 13.46 5.28
CA ARG A 230 16.95 13.21 6.46
C ARG A 230 16.21 12.34 7.46
N ILE A 231 16.99 11.60 8.23
CA ILE A 231 16.51 10.78 9.33
C ILE A 231 17.20 11.26 10.59
N ASP A 232 16.42 11.52 11.63
CA ASP A 232 16.94 11.76 12.97
C ASP A 232 16.36 10.76 13.97
N PHE A 233 16.95 10.71 15.16
CA PHE A 233 16.42 9.95 16.27
C PHE A 233 16.57 10.70 17.58
N LYS A 234 15.72 10.37 18.54
CA LYS A 234 15.79 10.84 19.92
C LYS A 234 15.64 9.65 20.86
N LYS A 235 16.52 9.54 21.86
CA LYS A 235 16.31 8.61 22.98
C LYS A 235 15.07 9.03 23.77
N LEU A 236 14.26 8.05 24.13
CA LEU A 236 13.19 8.25 25.08
C LEU A 236 13.80 8.09 26.47
N ASP A 237 13.80 9.18 27.25
CA ASP A 237 14.20 9.10 28.64
C ASP A 237 13.23 8.18 29.38
N GLU A 238 13.75 7.29 30.23
CA GLU A 238 12.94 6.59 31.22
C GLU A 238 12.49 7.61 32.27
N SER A 239 11.44 8.39 31.96
CA SER A 239 10.76 9.17 32.98
C SER A 239 9.93 8.21 33.85
N VAL A 240 10.60 7.73 34.91
CA VAL A 240 10.13 7.23 36.22
C VAL A 240 8.90 6.31 36.24
#